data_AF-A0AAD6XEA0-F1
#
_entry.id   AF-A0AAD6XEA0-F1
#
_cell.length_a   1.000
_cell.length_b   1.000
_cell.length_c   1.000
_cell.angle_alpha   90.00
_cell.angle_beta   90.00
_cell.angle_gamma   90.00
#
_symmetry.space_group_name_H-M   'P 1'
#
loop_
_entity.id
_entity.type
_entity.pdbx_description
1 polymer ?
#
loop_
_entity_poly.entity_id
_entity_poly.type
_entity_poly.pdbx_seq_one_letter_code
_entity_poly.pdbx_strand_id
1 'polypeptide(L)'
;MAIHLLDLPPELLILILYHLDLPTLVYCLAVNRCLKSIIDGSTLIQYRLAAQAACVEDNPWSTDIGFAQKLLALQQRQKSFTDLVPTSICSVDFDDIELYNPCVYTLSGSFFALAEFDAKAMGWISLAATEPVLQRLEFPGYIQDLKLAIPEEDLLVVVLSSEPLDHQPVAFDVAFELRFYQMSTQSAHPMAREPVIHVPMSGARCPDALQCDICGPKCALVVTYVDDETWSRVLVYDWKLGCLLKSFNNSSNFFFLSPEVILSTRMYTDTFEMWTVSEDDAAGPIISL
;
A
#
# COMPACT_ATOMS: atom_id res chain seq x y z
N MET A 1 -47.84 -26.99 -23.88
CA MET A 1 -48.06 -25.92 -22.89
C MET A 1 -46.74 -25.17 -22.79
N ALA A 2 -46.70 -23.87 -23.07
CA ALA A 2 -45.45 -23.11 -22.97
C ALA A 2 -45.14 -22.86 -21.49
N ILE A 3 -43.92 -23.17 -21.05
CA ILE A 3 -43.46 -22.84 -19.70
C ILE A 3 -42.94 -21.40 -19.77
N HIS A 4 -43.51 -20.52 -18.94
CA HIS A 4 -43.04 -19.15 -18.80
C HIS A 4 -41.99 -19.05 -17.69
N LEU A 5 -41.12 -18.04 -17.77
CA LEU A 5 -40.04 -17.83 -16.78
C LEU A 5 -40.58 -17.81 -15.34
N LEU A 6 -41.71 -17.13 -15.11
CA LEU A 6 -42.31 -16.99 -13.78
C LEU A 6 -43.01 -18.26 -13.27
N ASP A 7 -43.11 -19.30 -14.10
CA ASP A 7 -43.64 -20.61 -13.69
C ASP A 7 -42.55 -21.47 -13.01
N LEU A 8 -41.30 -21.01 -13.01
CA LEU A 8 -40.19 -21.69 -12.32
C LEU A 8 -40.30 -21.54 -10.80
N PRO A 9 -39.83 -22.55 -10.03
CA PRO A 9 -39.65 -22.43 -8.59
C PRO A 9 -38.82 -21.19 -8.20
N PRO A 10 -39.15 -20.52 -7.07
CA PRO A 10 -38.43 -19.33 -6.60
C PRO A 10 -36.92 -19.54 -6.47
N GLU A 11 -36.47 -20.74 -6.08
CA GLU A 11 -35.06 -21.09 -5.93
C GLU A 11 -34.31 -21.01 -7.27
N LEU A 12 -34.94 -21.48 -8.36
CA LEU A 12 -34.36 -21.40 -9.69
C LEU A 12 -34.35 -19.95 -10.20
N LEU A 13 -35.40 -19.19 -9.90
CA LEU A 13 -35.44 -17.76 -10.21
C LEU A 13 -34.34 -17.00 -9.47
N ILE A 14 -34.10 -17.31 -8.20
CA ILE A 14 -33.02 -16.72 -7.41
C ILE A 14 -31.65 -17.03 -8.05
N LEU A 15 -31.40 -18.28 -8.44
CA LEU A 15 -30.15 -18.66 -9.11
C LEU A 15 -29.96 -17.94 -10.44
N ILE A 16 -31.00 -17.87 -11.28
CA ILE A 16 -30.95 -17.14 -12.55
C ILE A 16 -30.61 -15.68 -12.31
N LEU A 17 -31.34 -15.01 -11.40
CA LEU A 17 -31.12 -13.61 -11.05
C LEU A 17 -29.71 -13.39 -10.45
N TYR A 18 -29.23 -14.32 -9.63
CA TYR A 18 -27.90 -14.27 -9.03
C TYR A 18 -26.76 -14.30 -10.06
N HIS A 19 -26.99 -14.80 -11.28
CA HIS A 19 -25.98 -14.80 -12.34
C HIS A 19 -26.07 -13.62 -13.31
N LEU A 20 -27.10 -12.76 -13.18
CA LEU A 20 -27.21 -11.54 -14.00
C LEU A 20 -26.19 -10.49 -13.55
N ASP A 21 -25.77 -9.61 -14.45
CA ASP A 21 -24.98 -8.42 -14.09
C ASP A 21 -25.85 -7.38 -13.37
N LEU A 22 -25.18 -6.43 -12.68
CA LEU A 22 -25.85 -5.43 -11.87
C LEU A 22 -26.89 -4.60 -12.66
N PRO A 23 -26.58 -4.09 -13.87
CA PRO A 23 -27.55 -3.33 -14.66
C PRO A 23 -28.80 -4.15 -14.99
N THR A 24 -28.64 -5.40 -15.45
CA THR A 24 -29.79 -6.25 -15.78
C THR A 24 -30.63 -6.55 -14.56
N LEU A 25 -30.01 -6.79 -13.40
CA LEU A 25 -30.75 -7.03 -12.17
C LEU A 25 -31.57 -5.81 -11.72
N VAL A 26 -31.02 -4.59 -11.88
CA VAL A 26 -31.77 -3.34 -11.62
C VAL A 26 -32.94 -3.19 -12.60
N TYR A 27 -32.78 -3.55 -13.87
CA TYR A 27 -33.91 -3.58 -14.80
C TYR A 27 -34.98 -4.59 -14.35
N CYS A 28 -34.61 -5.77 -13.88
CA CYS A 28 -35.56 -6.77 -13.37
C CYS A 28 -36.42 -6.25 -12.20
N LEU A 29 -35.88 -5.35 -11.37
CA LEU A 29 -36.65 -4.69 -10.30
C LEU A 29 -37.80 -3.82 -10.83
N ALA A 30 -37.68 -3.29 -12.04
CA ALA A 30 -38.67 -2.41 -12.67
C ALA A 30 -39.66 -3.17 -13.58
N VAL A 31 -39.35 -4.39 -14.01
CA VAL A 31 -40.17 -5.15 -14.98
C VAL A 31 -41.50 -5.61 -14.39
N ASN A 32 -41.49 -6.28 -13.23
CA ASN A 32 -42.72 -6.75 -12.61
C ASN A 32 -42.58 -6.95 -11.08
N ARG A 33 -43.74 -7.03 -10.40
CA ARG A 33 -43.81 -7.16 -8.93
C ARG A 33 -43.31 -8.51 -8.40
N CYS A 34 -43.40 -9.58 -9.20
CA CYS A 34 -42.97 -10.93 -8.80
C CYS A 34 -41.43 -11.00 -8.72
N LEU A 35 -40.73 -10.56 -9.76
CA LEU A 35 -39.27 -10.45 -9.79
C LEU A 35 -38.77 -9.51 -8.70
N LYS A 36 -39.42 -8.36 -8.53
CA LYS A 36 -39.11 -7.45 -7.42
C LYS A 36 -39.25 -8.14 -6.07
N SER A 37 -40.33 -8.88 -5.83
CA SER A 37 -40.54 -9.61 -4.57
C SER A 37 -39.48 -10.70 -4.34
N ILE A 38 -39.03 -11.39 -5.39
CA ILE A 38 -37.97 -12.41 -5.29
C ILE A 38 -36.62 -11.76 -4.96
N ILE A 39 -36.29 -10.66 -5.63
CA ILE A 39 -35.05 -9.92 -5.39
C ILE A 39 -35.05 -9.33 -3.98
N ASP A 40 -36.13 -8.65 -3.58
CA ASP A 40 -36.27 -8.03 -2.26
C ASP A 40 -36.31 -9.09 -1.13
N GLY A 41 -36.85 -10.28 -1.40
CA GLY A 41 -36.94 -11.39 -0.43
C GLY A 41 -35.68 -12.24 -0.30
N SER A 42 -34.76 -12.19 -1.26
CA SER A 42 -33.55 -13.02 -1.28
C SER A 42 -32.36 -12.30 -0.65
N THR A 43 -31.96 -12.71 0.55
CA THR A 43 -30.78 -12.15 1.24
C THR A 43 -29.49 -12.37 0.46
N LEU A 44 -29.39 -13.46 -0.30
CA LEU A 44 -28.28 -13.73 -1.22
C LEU A 44 -28.16 -12.64 -2.30
N ILE A 45 -29.27 -12.30 -2.97
CA ILE A 45 -29.27 -11.28 -4.02
C ILE A 45 -29.04 -9.89 -3.42
N GLN A 46 -29.70 -9.59 -2.30
CA GLN A 46 -29.51 -8.31 -1.60
C GLN A 46 -28.07 -8.11 -1.13
N TYR A 47 -27.43 -9.15 -0.60
CA TYR A 47 -26.02 -9.11 -0.22
C TYR A 47 -25.13 -8.84 -1.43
N ARG A 48 -25.33 -9.56 -2.55
CA ARG A 48 -24.54 -9.36 -3.77
C ARG A 48 -24.68 -7.93 -4.31
N LEU A 49 -25.89 -7.40 -4.36
CA LEU A 49 -26.17 -6.02 -4.76
C LEU A 49 -25.40 -5.02 -3.88
N ALA A 50 -25.49 -5.19 -2.56
CA ALA A 50 -24.81 -4.33 -1.60
C ALA A 50 -23.29 -4.44 -1.74
N ALA A 51 -22.75 -5.65 -1.91
CA ALA A 51 -21.31 -5.89 -2.07
C ALA A 51 -20.76 -5.23 -3.33
N GLN A 52 -21.45 -5.39 -4.46
CA GLN A 52 -21.08 -4.73 -5.72
C GLN A 52 -21.17 -3.20 -5.63
N ALA A 53 -22.23 -2.65 -5.02
CA ALA A 53 -22.36 -1.21 -4.81
C ALA A 53 -21.26 -0.65 -3.89
N ALA A 54 -20.79 -1.46 -2.94
CA ALA A 54 -19.69 -1.13 -2.03
C ALA A 54 -18.29 -1.40 -2.62
N CYS A 55 -18.19 -1.93 -3.85
CA CYS A 55 -16.95 -2.39 -4.47
C CYS A 55 -16.15 -3.36 -3.58
N VAL A 56 -16.84 -4.30 -2.92
CA VAL A 56 -16.21 -5.35 -2.10
C VAL A 56 -16.50 -6.73 -2.66
N GLU A 57 -15.54 -7.63 -2.51
CA GLU A 57 -15.69 -9.04 -2.88
C GLU A 57 -16.18 -9.87 -1.68
N ASP A 58 -16.93 -10.95 -1.96
CA ASP A 58 -17.31 -11.89 -0.92
C ASP A 58 -16.08 -12.68 -0.46
N ASN A 59 -15.89 -12.79 0.85
CA ASN A 59 -14.79 -13.55 1.40
C ASN A 59 -15.14 -15.06 1.38
N PRO A 60 -14.50 -15.89 0.54
CA PRO A 60 -14.82 -17.31 0.42
C PRO A 60 -14.51 -18.11 1.70
N TRP A 61 -13.67 -17.58 2.60
CA TRP A 61 -13.33 -18.21 3.87
C TRP A 61 -14.35 -17.93 4.99
N SER A 62 -15.32 -17.05 4.75
CA SER A 62 -16.39 -16.73 5.71
C SER A 62 -17.58 -17.70 5.62
N THR A 63 -17.31 -19.01 5.72
CA THR A 63 -18.32 -20.06 5.56
C THR A 63 -19.32 -20.12 6.72
N ASP A 64 -18.93 -19.63 7.89
CA ASP A 64 -19.72 -19.76 9.12
C ASP A 64 -20.78 -18.66 9.28
N ILE A 65 -20.81 -17.69 8.35
CA ILE A 65 -21.68 -16.51 8.41
C ILE A 65 -22.66 -16.53 7.24
N GLY A 66 -23.96 -16.54 7.55
CA GLY A 66 -25.01 -16.53 6.52
C GLY A 66 -25.12 -15.18 5.80
N PHE A 67 -25.66 -15.17 4.57
CA PHE A 67 -25.80 -13.95 3.76
C PHE A 67 -26.58 -12.82 4.44
N ALA A 68 -27.55 -13.15 5.30
CA ALA A 68 -28.27 -12.15 6.11
C ALA A 68 -27.32 -11.40 7.07
N GLN A 69 -26.44 -12.13 7.76
CA GLN A 69 -25.44 -11.56 8.65
C GLN A 69 -24.37 -10.79 7.87
N LYS A 70 -23.91 -11.33 6.73
CA LYS A 70 -22.98 -10.62 5.83
C LYS A 70 -23.56 -9.29 5.33
N LEU A 71 -24.84 -9.26 4.94
CA LEU A 71 -25.53 -8.04 4.52
C LEU A 71 -25.62 -7.01 5.65
N LEU A 72 -26.00 -7.43 6.86
CA LEU A 72 -26.05 -6.55 8.03
C LEU A 72 -24.66 -5.97 8.35
N ALA A 73 -23.62 -6.81 8.35
CA ALA A 73 -22.24 -6.37 8.59
C ALA A 73 -21.77 -5.35 7.54
N LEU A 74 -22.09 -5.58 6.26
CA LEU A 74 -21.76 -4.65 5.19
C LEU A 74 -22.49 -3.31 5.32
N GLN A 75 -23.78 -3.33 5.66
CA GLN A 75 -24.57 -2.11 5.90
C GLN A 75 -24.03 -1.31 7.09
N GLN A 76 -23.67 -2.00 8.18
CA GLN A 76 -23.03 -1.38 9.34
C GLN A 76 -21.69 -0.76 8.97
N ARG A 77 -20.84 -1.49 8.23
CA ARG A 77 -19.56 -0.96 7.72
C ARG A 77 -19.76 0.30 6.88
N GLN A 78 -20.69 0.28 5.92
CA GLN A 78 -20.97 1.44 5.06
C GLN A 78 -21.45 2.64 5.85
N LYS A 79 -22.31 2.41 6.85
CA LYS A 79 -22.77 3.47 7.76
C LYS A 79 -21.61 4.03 8.59
N SER A 80 -20.81 3.17 9.22
CA SER A 80 -19.64 3.59 10.01
C SER A 80 -18.63 4.36 9.18
N PHE A 81 -18.41 3.98 7.91
CA PHE A 81 -17.54 4.70 7.00
C PHE A 81 -18.10 6.08 6.63
N THR A 82 -19.42 6.17 6.41
CA THR A 82 -20.10 7.45 6.11
C THR A 82 -20.08 8.41 7.31
N ASP A 83 -20.32 7.87 8.51
CA ASP A 83 -20.42 8.64 9.74
C ASP A 83 -19.04 8.89 10.40
N LEU A 84 -17.97 8.27 9.86
CA LEU A 84 -16.61 8.22 10.44
C LEU A 84 -16.60 7.76 11.91
N VAL A 85 -17.49 6.83 12.25
CA VAL A 85 -17.60 6.27 13.60
C VAL A 85 -16.79 4.98 13.66
N PRO A 86 -15.71 4.92 14.47
CA PRO A 86 -14.91 3.72 14.62
C PRO A 86 -15.77 2.59 15.21
N THR A 87 -15.67 1.40 14.63
CA THR A 87 -16.35 0.20 15.15
C THR A 87 -15.68 -0.36 16.40
N SER A 88 -14.38 -0.10 16.55
CA SER A 88 -13.55 -0.49 17.69
C SER A 88 -12.44 0.54 17.87
N ILE A 89 -11.99 0.70 19.11
CA ILE A 89 -10.81 1.48 19.48
C ILE A 89 -9.93 0.55 20.30
N CYS A 90 -8.66 0.49 19.95
CA CYS A 90 -7.64 -0.28 20.65
C CYS A 90 -6.41 0.61 20.83
N SER A 91 -5.75 0.48 21.99
CA SER A 91 -4.45 1.09 22.26
C SER A 91 -3.41 -0.02 22.27
N VAL A 92 -2.31 0.20 21.57
CA VAL A 92 -1.14 -0.68 21.59
C VAL A 92 0.00 0.12 22.18
N ASP A 93 0.58 -0.37 23.26
CA ASP A 93 1.71 0.28 23.92
C ASP A 93 3.00 -0.05 23.15
N PHE A 94 3.75 1.01 22.80
CA PHE A 94 5.05 0.93 22.15
C PHE A 94 6.19 1.11 23.16
N ASP A 95 5.95 0.84 24.45
CA ASP A 95 6.87 1.17 25.55
C ASP A 95 8.29 0.59 25.40
N ASP A 96 8.45 -0.51 24.64
CA ASP A 96 9.75 -1.13 24.34
C ASP A 96 10.48 -0.49 23.13
N ILE A 97 9.82 0.45 22.45
CA ILE A 97 10.38 1.28 21.38
C ILE A 97 10.39 2.69 21.94
N GLU A 98 11.54 3.09 22.44
CA GLU A 98 11.81 4.45 22.87
C GLU A 98 11.50 5.41 21.71
N LEU A 99 10.35 6.09 21.71
CA LEU A 99 9.98 7.07 20.67
C LEU A 99 10.33 8.47 21.19
N TYR A 100 11.61 8.84 21.17
CA TYR A 100 12.07 10.16 21.59
C TYR A 100 12.27 11.12 20.41
N ASN A 101 12.42 10.57 19.20
CA ASN A 101 12.77 11.28 17.97
C ASN A 101 11.65 11.23 16.91
N PRO A 102 11.79 11.99 15.78
CA PRO A 102 10.94 11.77 14.61
C PRO A 102 10.84 10.28 14.26
N CYS A 103 9.63 9.83 13.94
CA CYS A 103 9.36 8.42 13.65
C CYS A 103 9.03 8.24 12.18
N VAL A 104 9.48 7.12 11.60
CA VAL A 104 9.05 6.65 10.29
C VAL A 104 7.91 5.64 10.49
N TYR A 105 6.84 5.79 9.71
CA TYR A 105 5.68 4.93 9.81
C TYR A 105 5.12 4.63 8.43
N THR A 106 4.50 3.46 8.30
CA THR A 106 3.80 3.07 7.08
C THR A 106 2.59 2.19 7.40
N LEU A 107 1.59 2.30 6.54
CA LEU A 107 0.38 1.47 6.57
C LEU A 107 0.26 0.79 5.21
N SER A 108 0.13 -0.53 5.20
CA SER A 108 -0.09 -1.30 3.97
C SER A 108 -1.07 -2.44 4.25
N GLY A 109 -2.21 -2.43 3.55
CA GLY A 109 -3.32 -3.32 3.84
C GLY A 109 -3.77 -3.22 5.30
N SER A 110 -3.66 -4.32 6.04
CA SER A 110 -4.00 -4.39 7.47
C SER A 110 -2.78 -4.30 8.38
N PHE A 111 -1.62 -3.85 7.91
CA PHE A 111 -0.40 -3.81 8.70
C PHE A 111 0.07 -2.38 8.91
N PHE A 112 0.31 -2.04 10.17
CA PHE A 112 0.89 -0.76 10.56
C PHE A 112 2.29 -1.03 11.13
N ALA A 113 3.28 -0.31 10.64
CA ALA A 113 4.64 -0.37 11.14
C ALA A 113 5.15 1.02 11.52
N LEU A 114 5.99 1.04 12.54
CA LEU A 114 6.55 2.24 13.17
C LEU A 114 7.98 1.94 13.61
N ALA A 115 8.89 2.86 13.32
CA ALA A 115 10.22 2.88 13.89
C ALA A 115 10.61 4.30 14.27
N GLU A 116 11.43 4.44 15.30
CA GLU A 116 12.12 5.69 15.56
C GLU A 116 13.24 5.88 14.52
N PHE A 117 13.45 7.11 14.08
CA PHE A 117 14.58 7.46 13.24
C PHE A 117 15.90 7.16 13.96
N ASP A 118 16.89 6.61 13.24
CA ASP A 118 18.13 6.10 13.82
C ASP A 118 17.94 4.98 14.87
N ALA A 119 16.78 4.32 14.92
CA ALA A 119 16.67 3.06 15.65
C ALA A 119 17.20 1.89 14.83
N LYS A 120 17.55 0.80 15.52
CA LYS A 120 17.87 -0.49 14.89
C LYS A 120 16.71 -1.48 14.90
N ALA A 121 15.52 -1.03 15.31
CA ALA A 121 14.36 -1.88 15.42
C ALA A 121 13.10 -1.15 14.98
N MET A 122 12.18 -1.92 14.40
CA MET A 122 10.84 -1.49 14.01
C MET A 122 9.81 -2.32 14.77
N GLY A 123 8.75 -1.66 15.21
CA GLY A 123 7.53 -2.28 15.70
C GLY A 123 6.48 -2.36 14.61
N TRP A 124 5.68 -3.43 14.60
CA TRP A 124 4.54 -3.55 13.69
C TRP A 124 3.39 -4.33 14.31
N ILE A 125 2.19 -4.08 13.80
CA ILE A 125 0.94 -4.73 14.22
C ILE A 125 0.08 -5.10 13.02
N SER A 126 -0.71 -6.17 13.17
CA SER A 126 -1.82 -6.47 12.27
C SER A 126 -3.12 -5.87 12.81
N LEU A 127 -3.66 -4.88 12.10
CA LEU A 127 -4.95 -4.24 12.37
C LEU A 127 -6.15 -5.14 12.08
N ALA A 128 -5.94 -6.25 11.35
CA ALA A 128 -6.98 -7.25 11.12
C ALA A 128 -7.14 -8.22 12.32
N ALA A 129 -6.18 -8.23 13.25
CA ALA A 129 -6.29 -9.03 14.46
C ALA A 129 -7.30 -8.42 15.43
N THR A 130 -8.11 -9.26 16.08
CA THR A 130 -9.05 -8.84 17.14
C THR A 130 -8.33 -8.16 18.30
N GLU A 131 -7.14 -8.66 18.63
CA GLU A 131 -6.24 -8.12 19.63
C GLU A 131 -4.88 -7.92 18.96
N PRO A 132 -4.57 -6.70 18.46
CA PRO A 132 -3.29 -6.44 17.82
C PRO A 132 -2.17 -6.56 18.84
N VAL A 133 -1.17 -7.38 18.53
CA VAL A 133 0.03 -7.58 19.35
C VAL A 133 1.21 -6.93 18.65
N LEU A 134 1.96 -6.10 19.38
CA LEU A 134 3.19 -5.51 18.88
C LEU A 134 4.23 -6.59 18.61
N GLN A 135 4.74 -6.60 17.38
CA GLN A 135 5.83 -7.45 16.95
C GLN A 135 7.04 -6.57 16.64
N ARG A 136 8.25 -7.08 16.92
CA ARG A 136 9.51 -6.36 16.75
C ARG A 136 10.38 -7.04 15.71
N LEU A 137 11.03 -6.23 14.88
CA LEU A 137 12.04 -6.68 13.94
C LEU A 137 13.30 -5.82 14.09
N GLU A 138 14.46 -6.46 14.18
CA GLU A 138 15.76 -5.79 14.33
C GLU A 138 16.56 -5.79 13.02
N PHE A 139 17.36 -4.75 12.85
CA PHE A 139 18.15 -4.51 11.66
C PHE A 139 19.63 -4.27 12.01
N PRO A 140 20.55 -4.56 11.09
CA PRO A 140 21.98 -4.38 11.35
C PRO A 140 22.44 -2.91 11.28
N GLY A 141 21.64 -2.04 10.67
CA GLY A 141 21.91 -0.61 10.50
C GLY A 141 20.85 0.26 11.17
N TYR A 142 21.00 1.57 10.99
CA TYR A 142 20.13 2.59 11.55
C TYR A 142 19.02 2.91 10.54
N ILE A 143 17.76 2.79 10.96
CA ILE A 143 16.59 3.00 10.09
C ILE A 143 16.48 4.47 9.72
N GLN A 144 16.44 4.72 8.41
CA GLN A 144 16.25 6.05 7.83
C GLN A 144 14.86 6.22 7.24
N ASP A 145 14.34 5.15 6.63
CA ASP A 145 12.98 5.08 6.13
C ASP A 145 12.55 3.61 5.93
N LEU A 146 11.26 3.37 5.77
CA LEU A 146 10.70 2.03 5.53
C LEU A 146 9.40 2.08 4.72
N LYS A 147 9.14 1.01 3.97
CA LYS A 147 7.90 0.86 3.19
C LYS A 147 7.40 -0.58 3.20
N LEU A 148 6.08 -0.74 3.31
CA LEU A 148 5.39 -2.02 3.22
C LEU A 148 4.62 -2.16 1.90
N ALA A 149 4.75 -3.32 1.26
CA ALA A 149 3.95 -3.78 0.12
C ALA A 149 3.50 -5.22 0.38
N ILE A 150 2.78 -5.42 1.49
CA ILE A 150 2.42 -6.74 2.01
C ILE A 150 1.32 -7.41 1.17
N PRO A 151 0.19 -6.75 0.85
CA PRO A 151 -0.87 -7.40 0.07
C PRO A 151 -0.42 -7.89 -1.30
N GLU A 152 0.51 -7.16 -1.93
CA GLU A 152 0.96 -7.42 -3.29
C GLU A 152 2.11 -8.43 -3.34
N GLU A 153 3.09 -8.30 -2.44
CA GLU A 153 4.38 -9.00 -2.57
C GLU A 153 4.91 -9.54 -1.22
N ASP A 154 4.18 -9.44 -0.10
CA ASP A 154 4.71 -9.82 1.25
C ASP A 154 6.05 -9.12 1.56
N LEU A 155 6.20 -7.87 1.12
CA LEU A 155 7.48 -7.16 1.08
C LEU A 155 7.56 -6.05 2.13
N LEU A 156 8.70 -6.00 2.82
CA LEU A 156 9.19 -4.89 3.62
C LEU A 156 10.49 -4.38 3.00
N VAL A 157 10.55 -3.09 2.71
CA VAL A 157 11.79 -2.38 2.35
C VAL A 157 12.20 -1.50 3.50
N VAL A 158 13.49 -1.55 3.83
CA VAL A 158 14.09 -0.70 4.85
C VAL A 158 15.30 -0.01 4.27
N VAL A 159 15.36 1.31 4.44
CA VAL A 159 16.53 2.13 4.13
C VAL A 159 17.37 2.21 5.40
N LEU A 160 18.60 1.71 5.33
CA LEU A 160 19.53 1.68 6.45
C LEU A 160 20.75 2.54 6.18
N SER A 161 21.28 3.19 7.20
CA SER A 161 22.63 3.74 7.22
C SER A 161 23.56 2.91 8.10
N SER A 162 24.85 3.01 7.85
CA SER A 162 25.89 2.39 8.69
C SER A 162 26.05 3.07 10.06
N GLU A 163 25.74 4.36 10.14
CA GLU A 163 25.91 5.23 11.32
C GLU A 163 24.66 6.10 11.53
N PRO A 164 24.34 6.52 12.77
CA PRO A 164 23.24 7.45 13.04
C PRO A 164 23.50 8.81 12.38
N LEU A 165 22.45 9.46 11.86
CA LEU A 165 22.57 10.76 11.20
C LEU A 165 22.51 11.94 12.19
N ASP A 166 21.98 11.74 13.41
CA ASP A 166 21.73 12.80 14.39
C ASP A 166 22.99 13.33 15.14
N HIS A 167 24.20 12.97 14.69
CA HIS A 167 25.46 13.30 15.38
C HIS A 167 26.49 14.03 14.49
N GLN A 168 26.22 15.30 14.19
CA GLN A 168 27.18 16.32 13.70
C GLN A 168 27.84 16.08 12.31
N PRO A 169 28.39 17.13 11.66
CA PRO A 169 28.69 17.11 10.23
C PRO A 169 30.03 16.42 10.01
N VAL A 170 30.04 15.10 9.97
CA VAL A 170 31.24 14.39 9.58
C VAL A 170 31.17 14.04 8.10
N ALA A 171 32.11 14.61 7.37
CA ALA A 171 32.41 14.25 6.00
C ALA A 171 32.84 12.78 5.97
N PHE A 172 31.89 11.88 5.78
CA PHE A 172 32.15 10.46 5.55
C PHE A 172 31.28 9.95 4.42
N ASP A 173 31.80 8.92 3.76
CA ASP A 173 31.11 8.07 2.79
C ASP A 173 29.99 7.31 3.53
N VAL A 174 28.92 8.00 3.94
CA VAL A 174 27.72 7.35 4.51
C VAL A 174 27.11 6.50 3.39
N ALA A 175 27.25 5.19 3.53
CA ALA A 175 26.62 4.24 2.64
C ALA A 175 25.20 3.97 3.13
N PHE A 176 24.22 4.20 2.26
CA PHE A 176 22.85 3.74 2.48
C PHE A 176 22.65 2.38 1.82
N GLU A 177 21.82 1.56 2.46
CA GLU A 177 21.44 0.25 1.96
C GLU A 177 19.92 0.18 1.84
N LEU A 178 19.42 -0.25 0.69
CA LEU A 178 18.05 -0.73 0.55
C LEU A 178 18.05 -2.22 0.85
N ARG A 179 17.31 -2.64 1.88
CA ARG A 179 17.16 -4.06 2.24
C ARG A 179 15.74 -4.53 2.01
N PHE A 180 15.62 -5.71 1.40
CA PHE A 180 14.35 -6.32 1.00
C PHE A 180 14.08 -7.55 1.86
N TYR A 181 13.06 -7.47 2.71
CA TYR A 181 12.63 -8.53 3.60
C TYR A 181 11.28 -9.08 3.17
N GLN A 182 11.10 -10.38 3.31
CA GLN A 182 9.79 -11.00 3.29
C GLN A 182 9.17 -10.86 4.68
N MET A 183 8.00 -10.23 4.77
CA MET A 183 7.41 -9.85 6.05
C MET A 183 6.97 -11.08 6.86
N SER A 184 6.37 -12.07 6.21
CA SER A 184 5.91 -13.30 6.86
C SER A 184 7.03 -14.16 7.45
N THR A 185 8.22 -14.18 6.83
CA THR A 185 9.36 -14.98 7.29
C THR A 185 10.41 -14.17 8.04
N GLN A 186 10.35 -12.84 7.93
CA GLN A 186 11.34 -11.90 8.48
C GLN A 186 12.77 -12.13 7.95
N SER A 187 12.88 -12.79 6.79
CA SER A 187 14.15 -13.10 6.13
C SER A 187 14.33 -12.25 4.88
N ALA A 188 15.50 -12.35 4.23
CA ALA A 188 15.69 -11.81 2.89
C ALA A 188 14.55 -12.24 1.95
N HIS A 189 14.05 -11.30 1.14
CA HIS A 189 12.93 -11.56 0.26
C HIS A 189 13.32 -12.53 -0.86
N PRO A 190 12.58 -13.64 -1.09
CA PRO A 190 12.99 -14.70 -2.02
C PRO A 190 13.04 -14.26 -3.49
N MET A 191 12.29 -13.21 -3.84
CA MET A 191 12.30 -12.64 -5.20
C MET A 191 13.42 -11.61 -5.44
N ALA A 192 14.10 -11.17 -4.38
CA ALA A 192 15.23 -10.25 -4.52
C ALA A 192 16.48 -11.07 -4.87
N ARG A 193 16.98 -10.93 -6.10
CA ARG A 193 18.26 -11.53 -6.50
C ARG A 193 19.40 -11.01 -5.63
N GLU A 194 19.35 -9.72 -5.31
CA GLU A 194 20.26 -9.03 -4.40
C GLU A 194 19.42 -8.43 -3.26
N PRO A 195 19.38 -9.07 -2.08
CA PRO A 195 18.52 -8.62 -0.97
C PRO A 195 19.01 -7.34 -0.31
N VAL A 196 20.19 -6.86 -0.69
CA VAL A 196 20.78 -5.60 -0.27
C VAL A 196 21.29 -4.88 -1.51
N ILE A 197 20.78 -3.68 -1.75
CA ILE A 197 21.29 -2.77 -2.78
C ILE A 197 22.02 -1.63 -2.07
N HIS A 198 23.31 -1.47 -2.38
CA HIS A 198 24.11 -0.36 -1.88
C HIS A 198 23.83 0.89 -2.72
N VAL A 199 23.41 1.96 -2.07
CA VAL A 199 23.10 3.23 -2.72
C VAL A 199 24.35 4.10 -2.71
N PRO A 200 24.97 4.36 -3.88
CA PRO A 200 26.19 5.16 -3.94
C PRO A 200 25.85 6.62 -3.62
N MET A 201 26.32 7.11 -2.49
CA MET A 201 26.27 8.53 -2.14
C MET A 201 27.51 9.22 -2.68
N SER A 202 27.32 10.30 -3.45
CA SER A 202 28.40 11.12 -3.97
C SER A 202 28.25 12.49 -3.34
N GLY A 203 29.03 12.80 -2.31
CA GLY A 203 28.96 14.09 -1.65
C GLY A 203 29.69 14.13 -0.32
N ALA A 204 30.05 15.34 0.10
CA ALA A 204 30.68 15.59 1.40
C ALA A 204 29.65 15.81 2.54
N ARG A 205 28.35 15.64 2.26
CA ARG A 205 27.24 15.98 3.16
C ARG A 205 26.19 14.87 3.21
N CYS A 206 25.70 14.61 4.42
CA CYS A 206 24.53 13.79 4.70
C CYS A 206 23.26 14.41 4.08
N PRO A 207 22.34 13.61 3.49
CA PRO A 207 21.04 14.12 3.07
C PRO A 207 20.23 14.63 4.25
N ASP A 208 19.36 15.62 3.98
CA ASP A 208 18.44 16.17 4.97
C ASP A 208 17.18 15.30 5.13
N ALA A 209 16.81 14.55 4.09
CA ALA A 209 15.76 13.54 4.15
C ALA A 209 15.98 12.40 3.15
N LEU A 210 15.49 11.22 3.52
CA LEU A 210 15.40 10.03 2.67
C LEU A 210 13.95 9.55 2.65
N GLN A 211 13.45 9.19 1.47
CA GLN A 211 12.12 8.63 1.33
C GLN A 211 12.13 7.53 0.26
N CYS A 212 11.58 6.37 0.58
CA CYS A 212 11.43 5.26 -0.33
C CYS A 212 9.96 4.94 -0.62
N ASP A 213 9.72 4.38 -1.79
CA ASP A 213 8.40 3.88 -2.18
C ASP A 213 8.54 2.69 -3.14
N ILE A 214 7.49 1.87 -3.22
CA ILE A 214 7.51 0.63 -3.99
C ILE A 214 6.28 0.59 -4.91
N CYS A 215 6.49 0.21 -6.16
CA CYS A 215 5.41 -0.04 -7.12
C CYS A 215 5.75 -1.24 -8.00
N GLY A 216 5.15 -2.39 -7.68
CA GLY A 216 5.45 -3.67 -8.34
C GLY A 216 6.94 -4.04 -8.18
N PRO A 217 7.68 -4.34 -9.27
CA PRO A 217 9.09 -4.70 -9.20
C PRO A 217 10.04 -3.52 -8.95
N LYS A 218 9.51 -2.29 -8.79
CA LYS A 218 10.33 -1.08 -8.69
C LYS A 218 10.33 -0.54 -7.27
N CYS A 219 11.52 -0.17 -6.82
CA CYS A 219 11.76 0.53 -5.56
C CYS A 219 12.44 1.85 -5.91
N ALA A 220 11.83 2.97 -5.53
CA ALA A 220 12.44 4.28 -5.69
C ALA A 220 12.90 4.81 -4.34
N LEU A 221 14.00 5.55 -4.36
CA LEU A 221 14.57 6.27 -3.23
C LEU A 221 14.80 7.71 -3.65
N VAL A 222 14.26 8.64 -2.88
CA VAL A 222 14.56 10.07 -2.99
C VAL A 222 15.52 10.45 -1.89
N VAL A 223 16.55 11.16 -2.32
CA VAL A 223 17.58 11.75 -1.47
C VAL A 223 17.41 13.25 -1.59
N THR A 224 17.07 13.92 -0.49
CA THR A 224 16.77 15.35 -0.48
C THR A 224 17.84 16.13 0.28
N TYR A 225 18.29 17.21 -0.34
CA TYR A 225 19.18 18.23 0.20
C TYR A 225 18.47 19.58 0.12
N VAL A 226 17.94 20.04 1.25
CA VAL A 226 17.09 21.23 1.34
C VAL A 226 17.85 22.46 0.87
N ASP A 227 19.11 22.63 1.26
CA ASP A 227 19.89 23.82 0.90
C ASP A 227 20.44 23.80 -0.54
N ASP A 228 20.45 22.64 -1.20
CA ASP A 228 20.98 22.48 -2.56
C ASP A 228 20.22 21.38 -3.31
N GLU A 229 19.13 21.77 -3.97
CA GLU A 229 18.31 20.82 -4.75
C GLU A 229 19.09 20.15 -5.88
N THR A 230 20.22 20.74 -6.32
CA THR A 230 21.04 20.13 -7.38
C THR A 230 21.68 18.83 -6.96
N TRP A 231 21.77 18.58 -5.66
CA TRP A 231 22.25 17.31 -5.09
C TRP A 231 21.08 16.37 -4.78
N SER A 232 19.85 16.88 -4.77
CA SER A 232 18.66 16.07 -4.57
C SER A 232 18.41 15.22 -5.81
N ARG A 233 18.07 13.96 -5.60
CA ARG A 233 17.92 13.00 -6.69
C ARG A 233 16.94 11.91 -6.36
N VAL A 234 16.33 11.37 -7.41
CA VAL A 234 15.51 10.17 -7.38
C VAL A 234 16.31 9.05 -8.01
N LEU A 235 16.36 7.91 -7.33
CA LEU A 235 16.99 6.68 -7.79
C LEU A 235 15.92 5.60 -7.87
N VAL A 236 15.71 5.01 -9.03
CA VAL A 236 14.71 3.97 -9.24
C VAL A 236 15.42 2.66 -9.55
N TYR A 237 15.22 1.66 -8.71
CA TYR A 237 15.80 0.32 -8.83
C TYR A 237 14.72 -0.69 -9.23
N ASP A 238 15.12 -1.70 -10.00
CA ASP A 238 14.42 -2.98 -10.02
C ASP A 238 14.91 -3.79 -8.83
N TRP A 239 14.08 -3.91 -7.79
CA TRP A 239 14.51 -4.58 -6.57
C TRP A 239 14.60 -6.10 -6.71
N LYS A 240 13.89 -6.67 -7.69
CA LYS A 240 13.97 -8.11 -7.97
C LYS A 240 15.30 -8.43 -8.66
N LEU A 241 15.77 -7.55 -9.55
CA LEU A 241 17.00 -7.73 -10.31
C LEU A 241 18.25 -7.14 -9.64
N GLY A 242 18.10 -6.17 -8.74
CA GLY A 242 19.20 -5.48 -8.07
C GLY A 242 19.85 -4.35 -8.88
N CYS A 243 19.23 -3.90 -9.98
CA CYS A 243 19.82 -2.91 -10.87
C CYS A 243 19.14 -1.54 -10.80
N LEU A 244 19.93 -0.48 -10.97
CA LEU A 244 19.42 0.89 -11.18
C LEU A 244 18.78 0.97 -12.57
N LEU A 245 17.52 1.39 -12.61
CA LEU A 245 16.75 1.59 -13.84
C LEU A 245 16.80 3.05 -14.31
N LYS A 246 16.70 3.99 -13.38
CA LYS A 246 16.60 5.42 -13.69
C LYS A 246 17.20 6.26 -12.57
N SER A 247 17.86 7.36 -12.94
CA SER A 247 18.20 8.41 -12.00
C SER A 247 17.96 9.80 -12.58
N PHE A 248 17.47 10.72 -11.76
CA PHE A 248 17.31 12.12 -12.14
C PHE A 248 17.47 13.04 -10.93
N ASN A 249 17.92 14.27 -11.18
CA ASN A 249 18.26 15.25 -10.15
C ASN A 249 17.19 16.33 -10.03
N ASN A 250 17.36 17.22 -9.05
CA ASN A 250 16.49 18.36 -8.79
C ASN A 250 15.06 17.92 -8.44
N SER A 251 14.94 17.03 -7.46
CA SER A 251 13.65 16.45 -7.08
C SER A 251 13.58 16.34 -5.56
N SER A 252 12.56 16.95 -4.97
CA SER A 252 12.34 16.99 -3.53
C SER A 252 11.41 15.90 -3.02
N ASN A 253 10.54 15.39 -3.89
CA ASN A 253 9.61 14.30 -3.60
C ASN A 253 9.21 13.57 -4.88
N PHE A 254 8.56 12.42 -4.73
CA PHE A 254 8.04 11.64 -5.82
C PHE A 254 6.84 10.78 -5.41
N PHE A 255 6.08 10.35 -6.41
CA PHE A 255 5.00 9.38 -6.27
C PHE A 255 4.92 8.52 -7.53
N PHE A 256 4.71 7.21 -7.37
CA PHE A 256 4.37 6.35 -8.50
C PHE A 256 2.90 6.58 -8.90
N LEU A 257 2.66 6.94 -10.16
CA LEU A 257 1.32 6.92 -10.76
C LEU A 257 1.00 5.54 -11.35
N SER A 258 2.05 4.83 -11.76
CA SER A 258 2.03 3.43 -12.18
C SER A 258 3.45 2.88 -12.05
N PRO A 259 3.68 1.57 -12.24
CA PRO A 259 5.05 1.07 -12.29
C PRO A 259 5.91 1.77 -13.35
N GLU A 260 5.36 2.32 -14.43
CA GLU A 260 6.19 2.93 -15.48
C GLU A 260 6.29 4.45 -15.37
N VAL A 261 5.52 5.09 -14.49
CA VAL A 261 5.37 6.54 -14.46
C VAL A 261 5.54 7.08 -13.04
N ILE A 262 6.48 8.00 -12.90
CA ILE A 262 6.77 8.72 -11.66
C ILE A 262 6.37 10.18 -11.83
N LEU A 263 5.63 10.71 -10.86
CA LEU A 263 5.45 12.14 -10.68
C LEU A 263 6.48 12.61 -9.67
N SER A 264 7.24 13.65 -9.99
CA SER A 264 8.22 14.26 -9.10
C SER A 264 7.93 15.75 -8.91
N THR A 265 8.30 16.26 -7.73
CA THR A 265 8.13 17.66 -7.37
C THR A 265 9.47 18.36 -7.32
N ARG A 266 9.51 19.61 -7.78
CA ARG A 266 10.65 20.51 -7.57
C ARG A 266 10.32 21.55 -6.53
N MET A 267 11.12 21.61 -5.47
CA MET A 267 10.87 22.52 -4.35
C MET A 267 11.08 23.99 -4.73
N TYR A 268 12.06 24.28 -5.59
CA TYR A 268 12.45 25.67 -5.87
C TYR A 268 11.75 26.30 -7.07
N THR A 269 11.18 25.50 -7.95
CA THR A 269 10.49 25.98 -9.16
C THR A 269 8.97 25.89 -9.07
N ASP A 270 8.42 25.32 -7.99
CA ASP A 270 6.98 25.08 -7.81
C ASP A 270 6.36 24.27 -8.97
N THR A 271 7.16 23.41 -9.61
CA THR A 271 6.76 22.63 -10.79
C THR A 271 6.67 21.15 -10.47
N PHE A 272 5.83 20.45 -11.22
CA PHE A 272 5.78 19.00 -11.23
C PHE A 272 6.35 18.46 -12.55
N GLU A 273 7.08 17.36 -12.46
CA GLU A 273 7.63 16.67 -13.60
C GLU A 273 7.16 15.22 -13.64
N MET A 274 6.76 14.75 -14.81
CA MET A 274 6.37 13.37 -15.01
C MET A 274 7.45 12.64 -15.79
N TRP A 275 7.89 11.50 -15.27
CA TRP A 275 9.01 10.71 -15.78
C TRP A 275 8.57 9.29 -16.11
N THR A 276 9.09 8.73 -17.19
CA THR A 276 9.02 7.30 -17.50
C THR A 276 10.22 6.56 -16.92
N VAL A 277 9.99 5.39 -16.33
CA VAL A 277 11.08 4.56 -15.79
C VAL A 277 11.84 3.81 -16.89
N SER A 278 11.17 3.47 -17.99
CA SER A 278 11.70 2.62 -19.07
C SER A 278 12.48 3.34 -20.18
N GLU A 279 12.68 4.66 -20.08
CA GLU A 279 13.44 5.43 -21.09
C GLU A 279 14.88 5.68 -20.66
N ASP A 280 15.81 5.70 -21.63
CA ASP A 280 17.22 6.06 -21.47
C ASP A 280 17.39 7.27 -20.52
N ASP A 281 18.41 7.24 -19.65
CA ASP A 281 18.73 8.34 -18.71
C ASP A 281 18.86 9.72 -19.39
N ALA A 282 19.06 9.76 -20.72
CA ALA A 282 19.16 10.99 -21.51
C ALA A 282 17.79 11.62 -21.86
N ALA A 283 16.68 10.91 -21.72
CA ALA A 283 15.34 11.45 -21.95
C ALA A 283 14.89 12.24 -20.71
N GLY A 284 14.57 13.52 -20.92
CA GLY A 284 14.01 14.41 -19.90
C GLY A 284 12.56 14.04 -19.51
N PRO A 285 11.90 14.87 -18.71
CA PRO A 285 10.52 14.59 -18.29
C PRO A 285 9.56 14.61 -19.48
N ILE A 286 8.56 13.73 -19.43
CA ILE A 286 7.46 13.64 -20.41
C ILE A 286 6.66 14.95 -20.42
N ILE A 287 6.41 15.49 -19.23
CA ILE A 287 5.63 16.71 -18.99
C ILE A 287 6.29 17.46 -17.84
N SER A 288 6.41 18.78 -17.99
CA SER A 288 6.72 19.72 -16.92
C SER A 288 5.60 20.76 -16.86
N LEU A 289 4.98 20.91 -15.68
CA LEU A 289 3.89 21.85 -15.39
C LEU A 289 4.29 22.79 -14.26
#